data_AF-A0A1Y5X386-F1
#
_entry.id   AF-A0A1Y5X386-F1
#
_cell.length_a   1.000
_cell.length_b   1.000
_cell.length_c   1.000
_cell.angle_alpha   90.00
_cell.angle_beta   90.00
_cell.angle_gamma   90.00
#
_symmetry.space_group_name_H-M   'P 1'
#
loop_
_entity.id
_entity.type
_entity.pdbx_description
1 polymer ?
#
loop_
_entity_poly.entity_id
_entity_poly.type
_entity_poly.pdbx_seq_one_letter_code
_entity_poly.pdbx_strand_id
1 'polypeptide(L)'
;MSERNPRLQARRLIGTMRGGDDESLVLEMARLSADRATGGRESHLIVCELIAALAEMMLTASGPSEAAEERAYGLELTGDDDRQLDIDQTSPPIRAAVRALLAQLNNHTEDALFQVDLALREPEFRVTLEVFVHVLLWTIGMIEWCDEHGVARPHWLGDLASARRGGAGS
;
A
#
# COMPACT_ATOMS: atom_id res chain seq x y z
N MET A 1 -22.74 -9.95 -11.93
CA MET A 1 -21.90 -9.40 -10.85
C MET A 1 -20.50 -9.31 -11.40
N SER A 2 -20.04 -8.14 -11.86
CA SER A 2 -18.65 -8.00 -12.30
C SER A 2 -17.74 -8.30 -11.12
N GLU A 3 -16.90 -9.33 -11.22
CA GLU A 3 -15.75 -9.51 -10.35
C GLU A 3 -14.95 -8.21 -10.37
N ARG A 4 -15.00 -7.49 -9.26
CA ARG A 4 -14.23 -6.26 -9.07
C ARG A 4 -12.76 -6.65 -9.00
N ASN A 5 -11.97 -6.16 -9.94
CA ASN A 5 -10.54 -6.42 -9.99
C ASN A 5 -9.82 -5.54 -8.94
N PRO A 6 -9.24 -6.11 -7.87
CA PRO A 6 -8.65 -5.34 -6.77
C PRO A 6 -7.48 -4.46 -7.23
N ARG A 7 -6.68 -4.90 -8.21
CA ARG A 7 -5.60 -4.09 -8.81
C ARG A 7 -6.12 -2.85 -9.53
N LEU A 8 -7.24 -2.99 -10.27
CA LEU A 8 -7.87 -1.84 -10.93
C LEU A 8 -8.36 -0.82 -9.90
N GLN A 9 -8.83 -1.28 -8.75
CA GLN A 9 -9.34 -0.42 -7.69
C GLN A 9 -8.22 0.26 -6.91
N ALA A 10 -7.18 -0.50 -6.54
CA ALA A 10 -5.94 0.05 -5.99
C ALA A 10 -5.36 1.14 -6.91
N ARG A 11 -5.29 0.87 -8.23
CA ARG A 11 -4.85 1.85 -9.23
C ARG A 11 -5.72 3.10 -9.24
N ARG A 12 -7.04 2.97 -9.13
CA ARG A 12 -7.96 4.12 -9.06
C ARG A 12 -7.75 4.95 -7.80
N LEU A 13 -7.65 4.30 -6.63
CA LEU A 13 -7.37 4.97 -5.35
C LEU A 13 -6.07 5.78 -5.41
N ILE A 14 -5.01 5.18 -5.94
CA ILE A 14 -3.73 5.86 -6.18
C ILE A 14 -3.90 7.07 -7.10
N GLY A 15 -4.63 6.90 -8.21
CA GLY A 15 -4.91 7.98 -9.16
C GLY A 15 -5.68 9.15 -8.53
N THR A 16 -6.74 8.84 -7.78
CA THR A 16 -7.56 9.82 -7.05
C THR A 16 -6.72 10.60 -6.03
N MET A 17 -5.94 9.88 -5.22
CA MET A 17 -5.10 10.50 -4.18
C MET A 17 -3.99 11.37 -4.78
N ARG A 18 -3.33 10.93 -5.86
CA ARG A 18 -2.32 11.75 -6.56
C ARG A 18 -2.90 12.93 -7.33
N GLY A 19 -4.17 12.83 -7.74
CA GLY A 19 -4.88 13.89 -8.45
C GLY A 19 -5.41 15.00 -7.54
N GLY A 20 -5.39 14.81 -6.21
CA GLY A 20 -5.98 15.74 -5.25
C GLY A 20 -7.51 15.80 -5.32
N ASP A 21 -8.16 14.74 -5.81
CA ASP A 21 -9.62 14.64 -5.84
C ASP A 21 -10.12 14.10 -4.49
N ASP A 22 -10.14 15.00 -3.50
CA ASP A 22 -10.48 14.69 -2.11
C ASP A 22 -11.92 14.19 -1.98
N GLU A 23 -12.86 14.70 -2.78
CA GLU A 23 -14.26 14.26 -2.75
C GLU A 23 -14.39 12.79 -3.17
N SER A 24 -13.78 12.42 -4.29
CA SER A 24 -13.75 11.03 -4.73
C SER A 24 -13.00 10.13 -3.75
N LEU A 25 -11.91 10.62 -3.13
CA LEU A 25 -11.14 9.87 -2.15
C LEU A 25 -11.99 9.56 -0.91
N VAL A 26 -12.73 10.54 -0.38
CA VAL A 26 -13.63 10.36 0.77
C VAL A 26 -14.73 9.34 0.45
N LEU A 27 -15.33 9.41 -0.75
CA LEU A 27 -16.35 8.45 -1.18
C LEU A 27 -15.81 7.01 -1.27
N GLU A 28 -14.60 6.85 -1.83
CA GLU A 28 -13.95 5.55 -1.92
C GLU A 28 -13.58 4.99 -0.54
N MET A 29 -13.07 5.83 0.36
CA MET A 29 -12.78 5.43 1.74
C MET A 29 -14.04 5.00 2.49
N ALA A 30 -15.14 5.76 2.37
CA ALA A 30 -16.42 5.39 2.97
C ALA A 30 -16.93 4.03 2.44
N ARG A 31 -16.75 3.77 1.15
CA ARG A 31 -17.11 2.49 0.52
C ARG A 31 -16.29 1.32 1.06
N LEU A 32 -14.98 1.49 1.23
CA LEU A 32 -14.10 0.45 1.78
C LEU A 32 -14.42 0.17 3.25
N SER A 33 -14.68 1.20 4.05
CA SER A 33 -15.12 1.01 5.43
C SER A 33 -16.49 0.31 5.51
N ALA A 34 -17.42 0.60 4.59
CA ALA A 34 -18.69 -0.11 4.52
C ALA A 34 -18.50 -1.59 4.12
N ASP A 35 -17.58 -1.90 3.20
CA ASP A 35 -17.22 -3.28 2.87
C ASP A 35 -16.69 -4.01 4.11
N ARG A 36 -15.80 -3.40 4.91
CA ARG A 36 -15.33 -3.97 6.20
C ARG A 36 -16.45 -4.28 7.18
N ALA A 37 -17.47 -3.43 7.27
CA ALA A 37 -18.63 -3.70 8.11
C ALA A 37 -19.45 -4.94 7.67
N THR A 38 -19.25 -5.42 6.43
CA THR A 38 -19.96 -6.58 5.85
C THR A 38 -19.06 -7.79 5.57
N GLY A 39 -17.88 -7.84 6.16
CA GLY A 39 -16.92 -8.95 6.04
C GLY A 39 -15.64 -8.60 5.28
N GLY A 40 -15.63 -7.48 4.54
CA GLY A 40 -14.40 -6.80 4.19
C GLY A 40 -13.52 -7.48 3.15
N ARG A 41 -14.09 -8.34 2.30
CA ARG A 41 -13.35 -9.12 1.30
C ARG A 41 -12.68 -8.22 0.27
N GLU A 42 -13.37 -7.18 -0.20
CA GLU A 42 -12.83 -6.26 -1.20
C GLU A 42 -11.67 -5.46 -0.61
N SER A 43 -11.88 -4.92 0.59
CA SER A 43 -10.89 -4.14 1.31
C SER A 43 -9.61 -4.93 1.58
N HIS A 44 -9.77 -6.18 2.03
CA HIS A 44 -8.67 -7.09 2.26
C HIS A 44 -7.85 -7.31 0.97
N LEU A 45 -8.51 -7.64 -0.14
CA LEU A 45 -7.82 -7.87 -1.41
C LEU A 45 -7.07 -6.63 -1.92
N ILE A 46 -7.64 -5.44 -1.75
CA ILE A 46 -6.98 -4.19 -2.15
C ILE A 46 -5.72 -3.94 -1.31
N VAL A 47 -5.79 -4.12 0.02
CA VAL A 47 -4.62 -3.96 0.90
C VAL A 47 -3.53 -4.96 0.54
N CYS A 48 -3.87 -6.22 0.28
CA CYS A 48 -2.90 -7.22 -0.18
C CYS A 48 -2.21 -6.81 -1.48
N GLU A 49 -2.97 -6.35 -2.49
CA GLU A 49 -2.38 -5.92 -3.77
C GLU A 49 -1.48 -4.69 -3.63
N LEU A 50 -1.81 -3.75 -2.74
CA LEU A 50 -0.96 -2.60 -2.44
C LEU A 50 0.34 -3.02 -1.75
N ILE A 51 0.26 -3.89 -0.73
CA ILE A 51 1.45 -4.40 -0.02
C ILE A 51 2.34 -5.21 -0.96
N ALA A 52 1.76 -6.07 -1.80
CA ALA A 52 2.49 -6.83 -2.80
C ALA A 52 3.20 -5.91 -3.81
N ALA A 53 2.53 -4.87 -4.31
CA ALA A 53 3.14 -3.89 -5.20
C ALA A 53 4.29 -3.12 -4.55
N LEU A 54 4.10 -2.70 -3.30
CA LEU A 54 5.12 -2.00 -2.52
C LEU A 54 6.37 -2.87 -2.35
N ALA A 55 6.18 -4.14 -1.97
CA ALA A 55 7.26 -5.11 -1.85
C ALA A 55 7.97 -5.35 -3.20
N GLU A 56 7.23 -5.55 -4.29
CA GLU A 56 7.80 -5.76 -5.64
C GLU A 56 8.69 -4.58 -6.06
N MET A 57 8.24 -3.34 -5.82
CA MET A 57 9.02 -2.14 -6.11
C MET A 57 10.28 -2.06 -5.23
N MET A 58 10.18 -2.33 -3.92
CA MET A 58 11.32 -2.33 -3.00
C MET A 58 12.38 -3.40 -3.35
N LEU A 59 11.95 -4.59 -3.72
CA LEU A 59 12.84 -5.66 -4.18
C LEU A 59 13.55 -5.29 -5.48
N THR A 60 12.81 -4.72 -6.44
CA THR A 60 13.39 -4.24 -7.70
C THR A 60 14.40 -3.12 -7.45
N ALA A 61 14.08 -2.18 -6.55
CA ALA A 61 14.96 -1.08 -6.14
C ALA A 61 16.25 -1.56 -5.46
N SER A 62 16.18 -2.68 -4.74
CA SER A 62 17.34 -3.27 -4.05
C SER A 62 18.38 -3.88 -5.01
N GLY A 63 18.05 -3.99 -6.29
CA GLY A 63 18.93 -4.47 -7.36
C GLY A 63 19.18 -5.99 -7.35
N PRO A 64 19.75 -6.53 -8.45
CA PRO A 64 20.12 -7.93 -8.53
C PRO A 64 21.26 -8.25 -7.55
N SER A 65 21.16 -9.39 -6.88
CA SER A 65 22.20 -9.91 -5.98
C SER A 65 22.54 -11.33 -6.38
N GLU A 66 23.84 -11.65 -6.47
CA GLU A 66 24.32 -12.99 -6.82
C GLU A 66 24.04 -14.05 -5.75
N ALA A 67 23.59 -13.62 -4.55
CA ALA A 67 23.21 -14.49 -3.43
C ALA A 67 21.76 -14.24 -2.97
N ALA A 68 20.81 -14.19 -3.92
CA ALA A 68 19.41 -13.85 -3.65
C ALA A 68 18.70 -14.81 -2.66
N GLU A 69 19.16 -16.05 -2.51
CA GLU A 69 18.52 -17.09 -1.69
C GLU A 69 18.78 -16.95 -0.18
N GLU A 70 19.74 -16.15 0.26
CA GLU A 70 20.10 -15.97 1.69
C GLU A 70 19.83 -14.54 2.24
N ARG A 71 19.23 -13.65 1.44
CA ARG A 71 18.95 -12.28 1.91
C ARG A 71 17.69 -12.22 2.76
N ALA A 72 17.88 -11.83 4.03
CA ALA A 72 16.80 -11.29 4.85
C ALA A 72 16.66 -9.78 4.58
N TYR A 73 15.45 -9.34 4.28
CA TYR A 73 15.11 -7.92 4.16
C TYR A 73 14.58 -7.40 5.49
N GLY A 74 15.08 -6.24 5.90
CA GLY A 74 14.56 -5.45 7.01
C GLY A 74 13.86 -4.18 6.52
N LEU A 75 13.05 -3.59 7.40
CA LEU A 75 12.44 -2.27 7.18
C LEU A 75 12.93 -1.32 8.26
N GLU A 76 13.33 -0.13 7.86
CA GLU A 76 13.54 1.00 8.75
C GLU A 76 12.32 1.91 8.67
N LEU A 77 11.70 2.20 9.81
CA LEU A 77 10.57 3.11 9.90
C LEU A 77 11.07 4.45 10.41
N THR A 78 10.60 5.54 9.79
CA THR A 78 10.84 6.91 10.27
C THR A 78 9.51 7.59 10.57
N GLY A 79 9.48 8.37 11.65
CA GLY A 79 8.35 9.23 11.97
C GLY A 79 8.39 10.56 11.23
N ASP A 80 7.39 11.42 11.48
CA ASP A 80 7.27 12.75 10.86
C ASP A 80 8.42 13.71 11.21
N ASP A 81 9.18 13.41 12.27
CA ASP A 81 10.36 14.17 12.69
C ASP A 81 11.69 13.62 12.14
N ASP A 82 11.60 12.75 11.12
CA ASP A 82 12.70 12.01 10.49
C ASP A 82 13.50 11.12 11.46
N ARG A 83 12.95 10.83 12.65
CA ARG A 83 13.60 9.91 13.60
C ARG A 83 13.19 8.48 13.35
N GLN A 84 14.13 7.57 13.56
CA GLN A 84 13.88 6.15 13.54
C GLN A 84 12.80 5.78 14.57
N LEU A 85 11.76 5.10 14.10
CA LEU A 85 10.62 4.65 14.89
C LEU A 85 10.72 3.15 15.13
N ASP A 86 10.52 2.71 16.36
CA ASP A 86 10.36 1.30 16.67
C ASP A 86 8.97 0.84 16.21
N ILE A 87 8.89 -0.28 15.50
CA ILE A 87 7.63 -0.87 15.04
C ILE A 87 6.66 -1.12 16.20
N ASP A 88 7.15 -1.40 17.41
CA ASP A 88 6.31 -1.63 18.58
C ASP A 88 5.66 -0.33 19.12
N GLN A 89 6.14 0.84 18.69
CA GLN A 89 5.54 2.14 18.99
C GLN A 89 4.41 2.52 18.03
N THR A 90 4.28 1.82 16.89
CA THR A 90 3.15 2.04 15.97
C THR A 90 1.84 1.54 16.56
N SER A 91 0.71 2.04 16.03
CA SER A 91 -0.60 1.51 16.41
C SER A 91 -0.71 0.03 16.03
N PRO A 92 -1.51 -0.79 16.75
CA PRO A 92 -1.71 -2.19 16.40
C PRO A 92 -2.02 -2.48 14.92
N PRO A 93 -2.92 -1.76 14.24
CA PRO A 93 -3.21 -2.01 12.83
C PRO A 93 -2.03 -1.68 11.91
N ILE A 94 -1.29 -0.59 12.19
CA ILE A 94 -0.11 -0.21 11.40
C ILE A 94 1.05 -1.18 11.63
N ARG A 95 1.28 -1.64 12.86
CA ARG A 95 2.26 -2.69 13.16
C ARG A 95 2.00 -3.95 12.35
N ALA A 96 0.73 -4.36 12.24
CA ALA A 96 0.35 -5.51 11.43
C ALA A 96 0.57 -5.25 9.94
N ALA A 97 0.23 -4.07 9.42
CA ALA A 97 0.51 -3.70 8.02
C ALA A 97 2.02 -3.69 7.68
N VAL A 98 2.87 -3.16 8.58
CA VAL A 98 4.33 -3.21 8.40
C VAL A 98 4.83 -4.66 8.43
N ARG A 99 4.33 -5.50 9.34
CA ARG A 99 4.69 -6.93 9.39
C ARG A 99 4.24 -7.68 8.15
N ALA A 100 3.10 -7.33 7.57
CA ALA A 100 2.66 -7.87 6.29
C ALA A 100 3.64 -7.52 5.16
N LEU A 101 4.09 -6.26 5.09
CA LEU A 101 5.10 -5.85 4.12
C LEU A 101 6.43 -6.58 4.33
N LEU A 102 6.91 -6.68 5.57
CA LEU A 102 8.14 -7.40 5.90
C LEU A 102 8.07 -8.88 5.51
N ALA A 103 6.94 -9.54 5.80
CA ALA A 103 6.69 -10.92 5.40
C ALA A 103 6.70 -11.06 3.86
N GLN A 104 6.08 -10.13 3.15
CA GLN A 104 6.06 -10.12 1.69
C GLN A 104 7.46 -9.94 1.08
N LEU A 105 8.28 -9.03 1.64
CA LEU A 105 9.69 -8.83 1.23
C LEU A 105 10.55 -10.08 1.41
N ASN A 106 10.22 -10.93 2.39
CA ASN A 106 10.93 -12.16 2.69
C ASN A 106 10.24 -13.42 2.13
N ASN A 107 9.32 -13.28 1.16
CA ASN A 107 8.59 -14.38 0.51
C ASN A 107 7.70 -15.22 1.46
N HIS A 108 7.35 -14.72 2.63
CA HIS A 108 6.44 -15.38 3.58
C HIS A 108 4.99 -14.96 3.31
N THR A 109 4.44 -15.40 2.17
CA THR A 109 3.13 -14.92 1.67
C THR A 109 1.97 -15.26 2.62
N GLU A 110 1.97 -16.44 3.25
CA GLU A 110 0.91 -16.82 4.20
C GLU A 110 0.92 -15.92 5.45
N ASP A 111 2.11 -15.60 5.97
CA ASP A 111 2.28 -14.66 7.08
C ASP A 111 1.83 -13.25 6.67
N ALA A 112 2.13 -12.82 5.44
CA ALA A 112 1.69 -11.53 4.93
C ALA A 112 0.16 -11.43 4.92
N LEU A 113 -0.53 -12.45 4.43
CA LEU A 113 -1.99 -12.52 4.43
C LEU A 113 -2.56 -12.48 5.86
N PHE A 114 -2.00 -13.28 6.76
CA PHE A 114 -2.42 -13.28 8.17
C PHE A 114 -2.25 -11.91 8.83
N GLN A 115 -1.16 -11.20 8.52
CA GLN A 115 -0.92 -9.86 9.06
C GLN A 115 -1.88 -8.82 8.48
N VAL A 116 -2.31 -8.94 7.21
CA VAL A 116 -3.39 -8.09 6.65
C VAL A 116 -4.72 -8.35 7.35
N ASP A 117 -5.04 -9.61 7.62
CA ASP A 117 -6.23 -9.99 8.40
C ASP A 117 -6.21 -9.36 9.80
N LEU A 118 -5.04 -9.34 10.46
CA LEU A 118 -4.87 -8.66 11.75
C LEU A 118 -5.00 -7.14 11.63
N ALA A 119 -4.39 -6.53 10.62
CA ALA A 119 -4.41 -5.08 10.42
C ALA A 119 -5.85 -4.57 10.23
N LEU A 120 -6.67 -5.33 9.51
CA LEU A 120 -8.05 -4.98 9.21
C LEU A 120 -9.07 -5.57 10.19
N ARG A 121 -8.62 -6.28 11.23
CA ARG A 121 -9.48 -7.10 12.11
C ARG A 121 -10.65 -6.31 12.70
N GLU A 122 -10.39 -5.11 13.19
CA GLU A 122 -11.43 -4.24 13.76
C GLU A 122 -12.20 -3.53 12.63
N PRO A 123 -13.52 -3.72 12.51
CA PRO A 123 -14.32 -3.14 11.43
C PRO A 123 -14.62 -1.64 11.65
N GLU A 124 -14.03 -1.03 12.67
CA GLU A 124 -14.21 0.38 12.97
C GLU A 124 -13.70 1.26 11.82
N PHE A 125 -14.51 2.25 11.43
CA PHE A 125 -14.22 3.17 10.32
C PHE A 125 -12.81 3.76 10.42
N ARG A 126 -12.44 4.26 11.61
CA ARG A 126 -11.15 4.91 11.85
C ARG A 126 -9.96 3.95 11.67
N VAL A 127 -10.06 2.73 12.18
CA VAL A 127 -9.00 1.72 12.08
C VAL A 127 -8.81 1.29 10.62
N THR A 128 -9.92 1.05 9.92
CA THR A 128 -9.88 0.71 8.49
C THR A 128 -9.23 1.84 7.68
N LEU A 129 -9.67 3.08 7.90
CA LEU A 129 -9.14 4.26 7.22
C LEU A 129 -7.63 4.41 7.48
N GLU A 130 -7.19 4.22 8.73
CA GLU A 130 -5.79 4.32 9.12
C GLU A 130 -4.91 3.38 8.29
N VAL A 131 -5.27 2.10 8.16
CA VAL A 131 -4.52 1.13 7.34
C VAL A 131 -4.49 1.56 5.87
N PHE A 132 -5.64 1.90 5.30
CA PHE A 132 -5.72 2.28 3.88
C PHE A 132 -4.87 3.51 3.56
N VAL A 133 -4.99 4.57 4.36
CA VAL A 133 -4.24 5.80 4.15
C VAL A 133 -2.74 5.54 4.19
N HIS A 134 -2.24 4.80 5.19
CA HIS A 134 -0.80 4.53 5.31
C HIS A 134 -0.28 3.66 4.17
N VAL A 135 -0.97 2.56 3.86
CA VAL A 135 -0.54 1.67 2.77
C VAL A 135 -0.59 2.38 1.41
N LEU A 136 -1.60 3.24 1.17
CA LEU A 136 -1.67 4.07 -0.03
C LEU A 136 -0.51 5.09 -0.07
N LEU A 137 -0.23 5.81 1.02
CA LEU A 137 0.86 6.77 1.10
C LEU A 137 2.21 6.13 0.84
N TRP A 138 2.50 4.98 1.46
CA TRP A 138 3.75 4.25 1.22
C TRP A 138 3.86 3.78 -0.24
N THR A 139 2.76 3.28 -0.80
CA THR A 139 2.73 2.86 -2.21
C THR A 139 2.97 4.03 -3.15
N ILE A 140 2.36 5.19 -2.88
CA ILE A 140 2.55 6.42 -3.68
C ILE A 140 4.00 6.92 -3.57
N GLY A 141 4.54 7.00 -2.35
CA GLY A 141 5.94 7.41 -2.14
C GLY A 141 6.91 6.50 -2.88
N MET A 142 6.68 5.18 -2.85
CA MET A 142 7.50 4.23 -3.60
C MET A 142 7.33 4.36 -5.13
N ILE A 143 6.11 4.63 -5.61
CA ILE A 143 5.87 4.92 -7.03
C ILE A 143 6.68 6.14 -7.48
N GLU A 144 6.66 7.20 -6.70
CA GLU A 144 7.38 8.45 -7.00
C GLU A 144 8.88 8.22 -6.99
N TRP A 145 9.39 7.50 -5.99
CA TRP A 145 10.79 7.09 -5.96
C TRP A 145 11.17 6.27 -7.21
N CYS A 146 10.36 5.29 -7.60
CA CYS A 146 10.62 4.49 -8.80
C CYS A 146 10.61 5.33 -10.08
N ASP A 147 9.65 6.26 -10.21
CA ASP A 147 9.56 7.17 -11.37
C ASP A 147 10.80 8.08 -11.44
N GLU A 148 11.29 8.60 -10.31
CA GLU A 148 12.49 9.44 -10.23
C GLU A 148 13.80 8.70 -10.53
N HIS A 149 13.89 7.42 -10.16
CA HIS A 149 15.10 6.61 -10.30
C HIS A 149 15.09 5.68 -11.52
N GLY A 150 14.03 5.72 -12.34
CA GLY A 150 13.89 4.87 -13.53
C GLY A 150 13.75 3.38 -13.20
N VAL A 151 13.24 3.04 -12.02
CA VAL A 151 13.04 1.65 -11.56
C VAL A 151 11.67 1.15 -12.05
N ALA A 152 11.65 -0.08 -12.56
CA ALA A 152 10.41 -0.69 -13.05
C ALA A 152 9.38 -0.87 -11.92
N ARG A 153 8.11 -0.58 -12.22
CA ARG A 153 6.96 -0.80 -11.34
C ARG A 153 6.12 -1.98 -11.84
N PRO A 154 5.29 -2.59 -10.98
CA PRO A 154 4.30 -3.59 -11.40
C PRO A 154 3.49 -3.10 -12.61
N HIS A 155 3.42 -3.91 -13.67
CA HIS A 155 2.83 -3.52 -14.96
C HIS A 155 1.37 -3.02 -14.84
N TRP A 156 0.61 -3.54 -13.89
CA TRP A 156 -0.79 -3.15 -13.68
C TRP A 156 -0.93 -1.73 -13.07
N LEU A 157 0.09 -1.23 -12.38
CA LEU A 157 0.16 0.17 -11.96
C LEU A 157 0.34 1.08 -13.17
N GLY A 158 0.91 0.58 -14.27
CA GLY A 158 1.06 1.27 -15.56
C GLY A 158 1.55 2.72 -15.47
N ASP A 159 1.23 3.52 -16.48
CA ASP A 159 1.52 4.95 -16.43
C ASP A 159 0.48 5.67 -15.54
N LEU A 160 0.94 6.17 -14.39
CA LEU A 160 0.17 6.98 -13.46
C LEU A 160 0.48 8.49 -13.64
N ALA A 161 1.48 8.84 -14.48
CA ALA A 161 1.93 10.21 -14.70
C ALA A 161 0.90 11.09 -15.41
N SER A 162 -0.18 10.50 -15.92
CA SER A 162 -1.30 11.23 -16.51
C SER A 162 -2.08 12.09 -15.50
N ALA A 163 -1.96 11.82 -14.19
CA ALA A 163 -2.71 12.55 -13.16
C ALA A 163 -2.11 13.92 -12.78
N ARG A 164 -0.82 14.20 -13.03
CA ARG A 164 -0.16 15.47 -12.64
C ARG A 164 -0.45 16.67 -13.57
N ARG A 165 -1.09 16.46 -14.73
CA ARG A 165 -1.23 17.50 -15.78
C ARG A 165 -2.54 18.32 -15.76
N GLY A 166 -3.25 18.36 -14.63
CA GLY A 166 -4.49 19.14 -14.48
C GLY A 166 -4.37 20.49 -13.75
N GLY A 167 -3.24 20.77 -13.07
CA GLY A 167 -3.16 21.85 -12.07
C GLY A 167 -2.29 23.07 -12.40
N ALA A 168 -1.70 23.16 -13.59
CA ALA A 168 -0.89 24.32 -13.98
C ALA A 168 -1.44 24.92 -15.27
N GLY A 169 -2.42 25.82 -15.14
CA GLY A 169 -2.98 26.54 -16.28
C GLY A 169 -4.32 27.18 -16.00
N SER A 170 -4.35 28.20 -15.14
CA SER A 170 -5.29 29.33 -15.19
C SER A 170 -4.70 30.51 -14.44
#